data_AF-A0A377ZDU3-F1
#
_entry.id   AF-A0A377ZDU3-F1
#
_cell.length_a   1.000
_cell.length_b   1.000
_cell.length_c   1.000
_cell.angle_alpha   90.00
_cell.angle_beta   90.00
_cell.angle_gamma   90.00
#
_symmetry.space_group_name_H-M   'P 1'
#
loop_
_entity.id
_entity.type
_entity.pdbx_description
1 polymer ?
#
loop_
_entity_poly.entity_id
_entity_poly.type
_entity_poly.pdbx_seq_one_letter_code
_entity_poly.pdbx_strand_id
1 'polypeptide(L)'
;MKILVDENMPYARELFSRLGDVQAIPGRPVPADALTDADALMVRSVTRVNEALLAGKAIKFVGTATAGTDHVDQAWLQQAGVGFSAAPGCNAIAVVEYVFSSLLMLAERDGFALRDRTVGIVGVGNVGGRLQKRLEALGIKTLLCDPPRADRGDEGDFRSLEALVQEADVITFHTPLYKEGQYKTLHLADEALISRLKPGTILINACRGPVVDNAALLKRLEAGQPLSAVLDVWEPEPDLNVELLKRVDIGTAHIAGYTLEGKARGTTQVFEAYSAFIGHPQQVALDTLLPAPEFGRITLHGPLDQPTLKRLVHLVYDVRRDDAPLRKVAGVAGEFDKLRKNYQERREWSSLYVQCSDEQAATLLRQLGFNAVHHPVR
;
A
#
# COMPACT_ATOMS: atom_id res chain seq x y z
N MET A 1 15.96 -27.44 9.91
CA MET A 1 16.27 -26.48 8.84
C MET A 1 16.66 -25.16 9.48
N LYS A 2 17.70 -24.51 8.94
CA LYS A 2 18.14 -23.17 9.36
C LYS A 2 17.45 -22.11 8.50
N ILE A 3 16.76 -21.17 9.14
CA ILE A 3 15.93 -20.15 8.50
C ILE A 3 16.48 -18.79 8.89
N LEU A 4 16.91 -18.02 7.89
CA LEU A 4 17.32 -16.64 8.09
C LEU A 4 16.12 -15.72 7.90
N VAL A 5 15.94 -14.77 8.80
CA VAL A 5 14.86 -13.78 8.71
C VAL A 5 15.43 -12.38 8.87
N ASP A 6 14.93 -11.41 8.11
CA ASP A 6 15.23 -9.99 8.37
C ASP A 6 14.82 -9.64 9.81
N GLU A 7 15.75 -9.09 10.58
CA GLU A 7 15.58 -8.77 12.01
C GLU A 7 14.41 -7.81 12.29
N ASN A 8 13.95 -7.06 11.29
CA ASN A 8 12.83 -6.13 11.40
C ASN A 8 11.55 -6.67 10.71
N MET A 9 11.52 -7.94 10.32
CA MET A 9 10.29 -8.61 9.88
C MET A 9 9.46 -8.95 11.12
N PRO A 10 8.26 -8.38 11.30
CA PRO A 10 7.49 -8.56 12.53
C PRO A 10 7.02 -10.01 12.67
N TYR A 11 6.99 -10.51 13.90
CA TYR A 11 6.59 -11.88 14.25
C TYR A 11 7.41 -12.99 13.59
N ALA A 12 8.50 -12.67 12.86
CA ALA A 12 9.25 -13.66 12.10
C ALA A 12 9.82 -14.76 13.00
N ARG A 13 10.45 -14.37 14.13
CA ARG A 13 10.99 -15.35 15.08
C ARG A 13 9.90 -16.25 15.67
N GLU A 14 8.78 -15.66 16.10
CA GLU A 14 7.66 -16.39 16.71
C GLU A 14 6.99 -17.39 15.75
N LEU A 15 6.88 -17.01 14.48
CA LEU A 15 6.29 -17.85 13.45
C LEU A 15 7.28 -18.90 12.95
N PHE A 16 8.42 -18.48 12.40
CA PHE A 16 9.34 -19.40 11.73
C PHE A 16 10.04 -20.38 12.69
N SER A 17 10.13 -20.09 14.00
CA SER A 17 10.70 -21.05 14.97
C SER A 17 9.86 -22.31 15.12
N ARG A 18 8.61 -22.30 14.61
CA ARG A 18 7.74 -23.48 14.53
C ARG A 18 8.16 -24.45 13.42
N LEU A 19 8.98 -23.99 12.46
CA LEU A 19 9.38 -24.73 11.27
C LEU A 19 10.89 -25.05 11.21
N GLY A 20 11.70 -24.45 12.10
CA GLY A 20 13.14 -24.66 12.12
C GLY A 20 13.89 -23.76 13.10
N ASP A 21 15.21 -23.80 13.02
CA ASP A 21 16.09 -22.91 13.77
C ASP A 21 16.14 -21.54 13.07
N VAL A 22 15.85 -20.46 13.81
CA VAL A 22 15.69 -19.11 13.25
C VAL A 22 16.82 -18.21 13.71
N GLN A 23 17.50 -17.61 12.73
CA GLN A 23 18.49 -16.57 12.96
C GLN A 23 17.99 -15.25 12.36
N ALA A 24 17.79 -14.24 13.21
CA ALA A 24 17.53 -12.88 12.77
C ALA A 24 18.83 -12.24 12.26
N ILE A 25 18.76 -11.58 11.10
CA ILE A 25 19.91 -10.94 10.45
C ILE A 25 19.54 -9.57 9.89
N PRO A 26 20.51 -8.64 9.74
CA PRO A 26 20.26 -7.39 9.06
C PRO A 26 19.91 -7.63 7.58
N GLY A 27 18.90 -6.92 7.07
CA GLY A 27 18.49 -7.00 5.66
C GLY A 27 19.42 -6.27 4.69
N ARG A 28 20.29 -5.38 5.18
CA ARG A 28 21.30 -4.66 4.40
C ARG A 28 22.45 -4.15 5.29
N PRO A 29 23.70 -4.61 5.09
CA PRO A 29 24.09 -5.76 4.27
C PRO A 29 23.64 -7.08 4.92
N VAL A 30 23.35 -8.09 4.10
CA VAL A 30 23.14 -9.47 4.58
C VAL A 30 24.52 -10.09 4.87
N PRO A 31 24.76 -10.68 6.06
CA PRO A 31 26.04 -11.32 6.38
C PRO A 31 26.26 -12.56 5.50
N ALA A 32 27.34 -12.58 4.72
CA ALA A 32 27.60 -13.63 3.74
C ALA A 32 27.93 -15.00 4.38
N ASP A 33 28.48 -14.97 5.59
CA ASP A 33 28.75 -16.13 6.44
C ASP A 33 27.45 -16.79 6.88
N ALA A 34 26.44 -16.01 7.30
CA ALA A 34 25.14 -16.51 7.72
C ALA A 34 24.39 -17.30 6.62
N LEU A 35 24.63 -16.98 5.34
CA LEU A 35 24.01 -17.64 4.19
C LEU A 35 24.58 -19.03 3.88
N THR A 36 25.74 -19.40 4.44
CA THR A 36 26.52 -20.57 3.99
C THR A 36 25.82 -21.90 4.25
N ASP A 37 25.18 -22.03 5.41
CA ASP A 37 24.52 -23.23 5.93
C ASP A 37 23.00 -23.05 6.12
N ALA A 38 22.45 -21.95 5.61
CA ALA A 38 21.01 -21.67 5.69
C ALA A 38 20.22 -22.44 4.61
N ASP A 39 19.04 -22.93 4.98
CA ASP A 39 18.13 -23.62 4.07
C ASP A 39 17.12 -22.66 3.42
N ALA A 40 16.74 -21.59 4.12
CA ALA A 40 15.74 -20.63 3.65
C ALA A 40 16.05 -19.20 4.09
N LEU A 41 15.64 -18.23 3.28
CA LEU A 41 15.89 -16.81 3.49
C LEU A 41 14.57 -16.02 3.38
N MET A 42 14.17 -15.35 4.46
CA MET A 42 12.97 -14.51 4.55
C MET A 42 13.38 -13.04 4.60
N VAL A 43 13.04 -12.27 3.56
CA VAL A 43 13.51 -10.90 3.36
C VAL A 43 12.38 -9.86 3.32
N ARG A 44 12.79 -8.60 3.34
CA ARG A 44 11.96 -7.44 2.96
C ARG A 44 12.58 -6.75 1.75
N SER A 45 11.96 -5.66 1.30
CA SER A 45 12.37 -4.92 0.07
C SER A 45 13.79 -4.32 0.13
N VAL A 46 14.41 -4.22 1.30
CA VAL A 46 15.78 -3.69 1.45
C VAL A 46 16.85 -4.66 0.96
N THR A 47 16.57 -5.96 0.90
CA THR A 47 17.52 -6.98 0.45
C THR A 47 17.36 -7.20 -1.04
N ARG A 48 18.41 -6.97 -1.83
CA ARG A 48 18.41 -7.34 -3.26
C ARG A 48 18.74 -8.82 -3.37
N VAL A 49 17.79 -9.63 -3.83
CA VAL A 49 17.96 -11.07 -4.01
C VAL A 49 18.23 -11.36 -5.48
N ASN A 50 19.45 -11.81 -5.77
CA ASN A 50 19.92 -12.12 -7.12
C ASN A 50 21.04 -13.17 -7.06
N GLU A 51 21.59 -13.50 -8.23
CA GLU A 51 22.70 -14.45 -8.35
C GLU A 51 23.88 -14.12 -7.44
N ALA A 52 24.30 -12.86 -7.41
CA ALA A 52 25.45 -12.43 -6.61
C ALA A 52 25.28 -12.69 -5.10
N LEU A 53 24.03 -12.69 -4.61
CA LEU A 53 23.73 -12.97 -3.20
C LEU A 53 23.72 -14.48 -2.90
N LEU A 54 23.16 -15.30 -3.82
CA LEU A 54 22.75 -16.67 -3.52
C LEU A 54 23.55 -17.77 -4.24
N ALA A 55 24.36 -17.43 -5.24
CA ALA A 55 25.18 -18.42 -5.95
C ALA A 55 26.10 -19.19 -4.98
N GLY A 56 26.09 -20.52 -5.08
CA GLY A 56 26.89 -21.41 -4.23
C GLY A 56 26.41 -21.55 -2.78
N LYS A 57 25.23 -21.01 -2.43
CA LYS A 57 24.62 -21.16 -1.09
C LYS A 57 23.62 -22.31 -1.06
N ALA A 58 23.35 -22.85 0.13
CA ALA A 58 22.43 -23.97 0.34
C ALA A 58 20.94 -23.56 0.38
N ILE A 59 20.62 -22.31 0.06
CA ILE A 59 19.27 -21.75 0.13
C ILE A 59 18.36 -22.43 -0.90
N LYS A 60 17.29 -23.06 -0.42
CA LYS A 60 16.28 -23.76 -1.24
C LYS A 60 14.98 -22.96 -1.39
N PHE A 61 14.78 -21.96 -0.53
CA PHE A 61 13.57 -21.14 -0.54
C PHE A 61 13.87 -19.68 -0.18
N VAL A 62 13.28 -18.76 -0.95
CA VAL A 62 13.25 -17.33 -0.67
C VAL A 62 11.81 -16.89 -0.46
N GLY A 63 11.55 -16.33 0.72
CA GLY A 63 10.30 -15.67 1.03
C GLY A 63 10.49 -14.16 1.12
N THR A 64 9.63 -13.37 0.49
CA THR A 64 9.63 -11.91 0.69
C THR A 64 8.33 -11.45 1.33
N ALA A 65 8.41 -10.85 2.52
CA ALA A 65 7.26 -10.32 3.27
C ALA A 65 6.78 -8.98 2.69
N THR A 66 6.63 -8.92 1.37
CA THR A 66 6.32 -7.73 0.59
C THR A 66 5.33 -8.07 -0.53
N ALA A 67 4.49 -7.11 -0.88
CA ALA A 67 3.60 -7.24 -2.02
C ALA A 67 4.32 -7.09 -3.37
N GLY A 68 5.30 -6.18 -3.45
CA GLY A 68 6.15 -6.01 -4.63
C GLY A 68 7.34 -6.97 -4.62
N THR A 69 7.88 -7.26 -5.81
CA THR A 69 9.00 -8.19 -6.02
C THR A 69 10.16 -7.57 -6.81
N ASP A 70 10.18 -6.23 -6.94
CA ASP A 70 11.19 -5.48 -7.72
C ASP A 70 12.64 -5.72 -7.25
N HIS A 71 12.83 -6.11 -5.99
CA HIS A 71 14.12 -6.42 -5.37
C HIS A 71 14.55 -7.89 -5.53
N VAL A 72 13.76 -8.71 -6.23
CA VAL A 72 13.99 -10.15 -6.39
C VAL A 72 14.11 -10.51 -7.87
N ASP A 73 15.23 -11.11 -8.25
CA ASP A 73 15.42 -11.72 -9.56
C ASP A 73 14.72 -13.09 -9.62
N GLN A 74 13.41 -13.05 -9.89
CA GLN A 74 12.57 -14.24 -9.94
C GLN A 74 12.96 -15.20 -11.08
N ALA A 75 13.45 -14.66 -12.20
CA ALA A 75 13.89 -15.46 -13.34
C ALA A 75 15.12 -16.29 -12.94
N TRP A 76 16.09 -15.66 -12.28
CA TRP A 76 17.25 -16.37 -11.77
C TRP A 76 16.89 -17.40 -10.69
N LEU A 77 16.02 -17.06 -9.72
CA LEU A 77 15.57 -18.02 -8.70
C LEU A 77 14.95 -19.27 -9.34
N GLN A 78 14.11 -19.09 -10.35
CA GLN A 78 13.51 -20.20 -11.09
C GLN A 78 14.57 -21.05 -11.81
N GLN A 79 15.52 -20.42 -12.49
CA GLN A 79 16.63 -21.12 -13.17
C GLN A 79 17.50 -21.92 -12.18
N ALA A 80 17.73 -21.39 -10.99
CA ALA A 80 18.51 -22.03 -9.93
C ALA A 80 17.73 -23.11 -9.16
N GLY A 81 16.43 -23.31 -9.44
CA GLY A 81 15.58 -24.26 -8.73
C GLY A 81 15.28 -23.86 -7.27
N VAL A 82 15.36 -22.56 -6.96
CA VAL A 82 15.07 -22.01 -5.63
C VAL A 82 13.60 -21.65 -5.55
N GLY A 83 12.89 -22.23 -4.58
CA GLY A 83 11.47 -21.91 -4.33
C GLY A 83 11.31 -20.43 -3.98
N PHE A 84 10.23 -19.81 -4.45
CA PHE A 84 9.96 -18.40 -4.20
C PHE A 84 8.51 -18.18 -3.77
N SER A 85 8.31 -17.31 -2.78
CA SER A 85 6.99 -16.76 -2.48
C SER A 85 7.08 -15.30 -2.04
N ALA A 86 6.09 -14.52 -2.45
CA ALA A 86 5.86 -13.15 -2.01
C ALA A 86 4.57 -13.08 -1.18
N ALA A 87 4.21 -11.88 -0.72
CA ALA A 87 2.97 -11.66 0.01
C ALA A 87 2.03 -10.71 -0.77
N PRO A 88 1.50 -11.11 -1.94
CA PRO A 88 0.70 -10.24 -2.79
C PRO A 88 -0.53 -9.72 -2.06
N GLY A 89 -0.68 -8.39 -2.03
CA GLY A 89 -1.79 -7.72 -1.37
C GLY A 89 -1.69 -7.64 0.16
N CYS A 90 -0.57 -8.06 0.76
CA CYS A 90 -0.37 -8.00 2.21
C CYS A 90 -0.54 -6.59 2.78
N ASN A 91 -0.24 -5.54 2.02
CA ASN A 91 -0.40 -4.14 2.43
C ASN A 91 -1.50 -3.39 1.66
N ALA A 92 -2.32 -4.10 0.88
CA ALA A 92 -3.25 -3.44 -0.03
C ALA A 92 -4.33 -2.63 0.71
N ILE A 93 -4.86 -3.16 1.81
CA ILE A 93 -5.85 -2.48 2.65
C ILE A 93 -5.28 -1.17 3.21
N ALA A 94 -4.05 -1.19 3.74
CA ALA A 94 -3.38 0.00 4.24
C ALA A 94 -3.33 1.14 3.20
N VAL A 95 -2.99 0.82 1.95
CA VAL A 95 -2.95 1.82 0.87
C VAL A 95 -4.35 2.34 0.54
N VAL A 96 -5.36 1.46 0.49
CA VAL A 96 -6.76 1.87 0.29
C VAL A 96 -7.23 2.84 1.37
N GLU A 97 -6.94 2.53 2.63
CA GLU A 97 -7.32 3.39 3.77
C GLU A 97 -6.54 4.69 3.81
N TYR A 98 -5.30 4.69 3.31
CA TYR A 98 -4.52 5.92 3.08
C TYR A 98 -5.19 6.83 2.04
N VAL A 99 -5.64 6.26 0.92
CA VAL A 99 -6.35 7.00 -0.13
C VAL A 99 -7.65 7.60 0.42
N PHE A 100 -8.45 6.80 1.15
CA PHE A 100 -9.67 7.30 1.78
C PHE A 100 -9.41 8.39 2.82
N SER A 101 -8.41 8.22 3.69
CA SER A 101 -8.03 9.25 4.65
C SER A 101 -7.70 10.58 3.96
N SER A 102 -6.98 10.51 2.83
CA SER A 102 -6.58 11.67 2.04
C SER A 102 -7.79 12.34 1.38
N LEU A 103 -8.64 11.54 0.73
CA LEU A 103 -9.86 12.02 0.06
C LEU A 103 -10.84 12.68 1.04
N LEU A 104 -11.05 12.09 2.22
CA LEU A 104 -11.95 12.65 3.24
C LEU A 104 -11.40 13.95 3.86
N MET A 105 -10.07 14.07 3.97
CA MET A 105 -9.42 15.32 4.39
C MET A 105 -9.65 16.42 3.35
N LEU A 106 -9.38 16.14 2.06
CA LEU A 106 -9.58 17.09 0.96
C LEU A 106 -11.06 17.48 0.80
N ALA A 107 -11.97 16.51 0.92
CA ALA A 107 -13.41 16.74 0.83
C ALA A 107 -13.93 17.71 1.91
N GLU A 108 -13.43 17.60 3.14
CA GLU A 108 -13.76 18.56 4.21
C GLU A 108 -13.13 19.92 3.94
N ARG A 109 -11.86 19.97 3.53
CA ARG A 109 -11.14 21.23 3.28
C ARG A 109 -11.79 22.06 2.17
N ASP A 110 -12.15 21.41 1.07
CA ASP A 110 -12.62 22.07 -0.15
C ASP A 110 -14.16 22.05 -0.30
N GLY A 111 -14.87 21.43 0.65
CA GLY A 111 -16.33 21.48 0.73
C GLY A 111 -17.05 20.72 -0.38
N PHE A 112 -16.64 19.50 -0.70
CA PHE A 112 -17.32 18.65 -1.69
C PHE A 112 -17.77 17.30 -1.12
N ALA A 113 -18.81 16.72 -1.70
CA ALA A 113 -19.21 15.34 -1.40
C ALA A 113 -18.45 14.37 -2.31
N LEU A 114 -17.92 13.28 -1.74
CA LEU A 114 -17.22 12.24 -2.49
C LEU A 114 -18.12 11.55 -3.52
N ARG A 115 -19.43 11.47 -3.24
CA ARG A 115 -20.44 10.91 -4.15
C ARG A 115 -20.60 11.71 -5.45
N ASP A 116 -20.25 12.99 -5.43
CA ASP A 116 -20.33 13.86 -6.61
C ASP A 116 -19.05 13.78 -7.46
N ARG A 117 -18.07 12.96 -7.05
CA ARG A 117 -16.80 12.78 -7.76
C ARG A 117 -16.78 11.49 -8.55
N THR A 118 -16.09 11.53 -9.69
CA THR A 118 -15.71 10.34 -10.47
C THR A 118 -14.26 9.98 -10.17
N VAL A 119 -14.00 8.76 -9.70
CA VAL A 119 -12.65 8.26 -9.38
C VAL A 119 -12.11 7.35 -10.48
N GLY A 120 -11.09 7.80 -11.19
CA GLY A 120 -10.30 7.02 -12.13
C GLY A 120 -9.20 6.23 -11.43
N ILE A 121 -9.24 4.91 -11.53
CA ILE A 121 -8.29 3.98 -10.93
C ILE A 121 -7.38 3.43 -12.03
N VAL A 122 -6.09 3.79 -12.00
CA VAL A 122 -5.09 3.31 -12.95
C VAL A 122 -4.31 2.16 -12.30
N GLY A 123 -4.51 0.94 -12.80
CA GLY A 123 -4.04 -0.30 -12.20
C GLY A 123 -5.06 -0.90 -11.22
N VAL A 124 -5.74 -1.97 -11.62
CA VAL A 124 -6.85 -2.60 -10.90
C VAL A 124 -6.42 -3.97 -10.38
N GLY A 125 -5.23 -4.00 -9.75
CA GLY A 125 -4.69 -5.17 -9.07
C GLY A 125 -5.15 -5.29 -7.62
N ASN A 126 -4.24 -5.75 -6.74
CA ASN A 126 -4.54 -5.95 -5.32
C ASN A 126 -5.03 -4.68 -4.59
N VAL A 127 -4.45 -3.51 -4.88
CA VAL A 127 -4.85 -2.23 -4.27
C VAL A 127 -6.07 -1.68 -5.01
N GLY A 128 -5.96 -1.43 -6.31
CA GLY A 128 -7.01 -0.79 -7.11
C GLY A 128 -8.36 -1.51 -7.05
N GLY A 129 -8.37 -2.85 -7.11
CA GLY A 129 -9.61 -3.62 -7.00
C GLY A 129 -10.26 -3.57 -5.61
N ARG A 130 -9.47 -3.43 -4.53
CA ARG A 130 -10.01 -3.22 -3.17
C ARG A 130 -10.52 -1.80 -2.99
N LEU A 131 -9.84 -0.81 -3.59
CA LEU A 131 -10.29 0.58 -3.62
C LEU A 131 -11.63 0.70 -4.35
N GLN A 132 -11.73 0.13 -5.55
CA GLN A 132 -12.95 0.08 -6.35
C GLN A 132 -14.14 -0.41 -5.53
N LYS A 133 -14.04 -1.60 -4.93
CA LYS A 133 -15.14 -2.20 -4.15
C LYS A 133 -15.65 -1.29 -3.03
N ARG A 134 -14.76 -0.58 -2.34
CA ARG A 134 -15.13 0.33 -1.25
C ARG A 134 -15.75 1.65 -1.78
N LEU A 135 -15.28 2.16 -2.91
CA LEU A 135 -15.86 3.34 -3.56
C LEU A 135 -17.26 3.03 -4.10
N GLU A 136 -17.44 1.88 -4.76
CA GLU A 136 -18.74 1.42 -5.25
C GLU A 136 -19.74 1.18 -4.11
N ALA A 137 -19.30 0.64 -2.98
CA ALA A 137 -20.15 0.51 -1.77
C ALA A 137 -20.67 1.86 -1.26
N LEU A 138 -19.90 2.94 -1.44
CA LEU A 138 -20.34 4.30 -1.12
C LEU A 138 -21.21 4.92 -2.21
N GLY A 139 -21.41 4.27 -3.35
CA GLY A 139 -22.10 4.82 -4.51
C GLY A 139 -21.28 5.90 -5.23
N ILE A 140 -19.95 5.86 -5.12
CA ILE A 140 -19.05 6.76 -5.84
C ILE A 140 -18.78 6.19 -7.24
N LYS A 141 -18.90 7.01 -8.28
CA LYS A 141 -18.64 6.57 -9.67
C LYS A 141 -17.14 6.26 -9.83
N THR A 142 -16.82 5.07 -10.34
CA THR A 142 -15.44 4.66 -10.62
C THR A 142 -15.22 4.39 -12.11
N LEU A 143 -14.05 4.76 -12.62
CA LEU A 143 -13.57 4.40 -13.96
C LEU A 143 -12.30 3.56 -13.81
N LEU A 144 -12.19 2.48 -14.56
CA LEU A 144 -11.13 1.50 -14.39
C LEU A 144 -10.18 1.54 -15.58
N CYS A 145 -8.89 1.67 -15.36
CA CYS A 145 -7.89 1.58 -16.42
C CYS A 145 -6.85 0.51 -16.07
N ASP A 146 -6.87 -0.61 -16.78
CA ASP A 146 -5.89 -1.69 -16.63
C ASP A 146 -5.74 -2.47 -17.96
N PRO A 147 -4.96 -1.94 -18.92
CA PRO A 147 -4.76 -2.59 -20.21
C PRO A 147 -4.29 -4.05 -20.11
N PRO A 148 -3.33 -4.42 -19.22
CA PRO A 148 -2.96 -5.83 -19.04
C PRO A 148 -4.11 -6.77 -18.65
N ARG A 149 -5.07 -6.30 -17.85
CA ARG A 149 -6.27 -7.10 -17.50
C ARG A 149 -7.27 -7.15 -18.65
N ALA A 150 -7.49 -6.03 -19.33
CA ALA A 150 -8.35 -5.97 -20.50
C ALA A 150 -7.85 -6.90 -21.62
N ASP A 151 -6.55 -6.85 -21.94
CA ASP A 151 -5.92 -7.67 -22.98
C ASP A 151 -5.91 -9.17 -22.62
N ARG A 152 -5.95 -9.51 -21.33
CA ARG A 152 -6.12 -10.89 -20.84
C ARG A 152 -7.56 -11.39 -20.97
N GLY A 153 -8.53 -10.51 -21.22
CA GLY A 153 -9.96 -10.84 -21.30
C GLY A 153 -10.65 -10.92 -19.93
N ASP A 154 -10.12 -10.24 -18.92
CA ASP A 154 -10.79 -10.14 -17.62
C ASP A 154 -12.13 -9.40 -17.75
N GLU A 155 -13.14 -9.83 -16.98
CA GLU A 155 -14.41 -9.10 -16.87
C GLU A 155 -14.21 -7.75 -16.17
N GLY A 156 -14.80 -6.69 -16.73
CA GLY A 156 -14.80 -5.33 -16.18
C GLY A 156 -14.98 -4.26 -17.27
N ASP A 157 -15.53 -3.10 -16.92
CA ASP A 157 -15.59 -1.94 -17.82
C ASP A 157 -14.23 -1.20 -17.80
N PHE A 158 -13.23 -1.82 -18.42
CA PHE A 158 -11.91 -1.22 -18.57
C PHE A 158 -11.92 -0.14 -19.66
N ARG A 159 -11.45 1.04 -19.30
CA ARG A 159 -11.38 2.26 -20.13
C ARG A 159 -9.92 2.60 -20.43
N SER A 160 -9.71 3.40 -21.47
CA SER A 160 -8.38 3.95 -21.75
C SER A 160 -7.98 5.02 -20.72
N LEU A 161 -6.68 5.27 -20.59
CA LEU A 161 -6.18 6.33 -19.71
C LEU A 161 -6.70 7.71 -20.13
N GLU A 162 -6.86 7.95 -21.43
CA GLU A 162 -7.42 9.18 -21.99
C GLU A 162 -8.87 9.40 -21.53
N ALA A 163 -9.68 8.34 -21.48
CA ALA A 163 -11.05 8.44 -21.00
C ALA A 163 -11.09 8.84 -19.52
N LEU A 164 -10.20 8.28 -18.69
CA LEU A 164 -10.06 8.69 -17.29
C LEU A 164 -9.66 10.16 -17.17
N VAL A 165 -8.70 10.64 -17.98
CA VAL A 165 -8.28 12.05 -17.97
C VAL A 165 -9.42 13.00 -18.34
N GLN A 166 -10.32 12.58 -19.23
CA GLN A 166 -11.47 13.39 -19.67
C GLN A 166 -12.61 13.40 -18.65
N GLU A 167 -12.86 12.28 -17.98
CA GLU A 167 -14.07 12.10 -17.17
C GLU A 167 -13.83 12.20 -15.65
N ALA A 168 -12.66 11.79 -15.14
CA ALA A 168 -12.42 11.63 -13.71
C ALA A 168 -12.08 12.94 -12.98
N ASP A 169 -12.66 13.15 -11.80
CA ASP A 169 -12.31 14.24 -10.88
C ASP A 169 -11.16 13.84 -9.96
N VAL A 170 -10.95 12.55 -9.75
CA VAL A 170 -9.83 11.98 -8.99
C VAL A 170 -9.14 10.96 -9.87
N ILE A 171 -7.81 11.02 -10.00
CA ILE A 171 -7.02 9.98 -10.66
C ILE A 171 -6.01 9.43 -9.67
N THR A 172 -6.05 8.11 -9.44
CA THR A 172 -5.17 7.42 -8.49
C THR A 172 -4.41 6.28 -9.16
N PHE A 173 -3.11 6.21 -8.92
CA PHE A 173 -2.20 5.24 -9.55
C PHE A 173 -1.85 4.10 -8.58
N HIS A 174 -2.02 2.87 -9.08
CA HIS A 174 -1.79 1.61 -8.38
C HIS A 174 -1.09 0.56 -9.26
N THR A 175 -0.29 1.02 -10.22
CA THR A 175 0.48 0.18 -11.14
C THR A 175 1.87 -0.19 -10.59
N PRO A 176 2.48 -1.31 -11.05
CA PRO A 176 3.91 -1.52 -10.96
C PRO A 176 4.70 -0.46 -11.75
N LEU A 177 6.02 -0.42 -11.58
CA LEU A 177 6.90 0.40 -12.41
C LEU A 177 7.51 -0.44 -13.55
N TYR A 178 6.96 -0.31 -14.75
CA TYR A 178 7.52 -0.83 -15.97
C TYR A 178 8.24 0.28 -16.74
N LYS A 179 9.55 0.11 -16.96
CA LYS A 179 10.37 1.11 -17.66
C LYS A 179 10.20 1.06 -19.18
N GLU A 180 9.83 -0.12 -19.68
CA GLU A 180 9.77 -0.46 -21.10
C GLU A 180 8.59 -1.41 -21.36
N GLY A 181 8.37 -1.75 -22.63
CA GLY A 181 7.31 -2.65 -23.08
C GLY A 181 5.97 -1.96 -23.32
N GLN A 182 5.00 -2.73 -23.80
CA GLN A 182 3.65 -2.26 -24.18
C GLN A 182 2.94 -1.52 -23.03
N TYR A 183 3.18 -1.95 -21.79
CA TYR A 183 2.54 -1.39 -20.60
C TYR A 183 3.48 -0.51 -19.78
N LYS A 184 4.44 0.17 -20.43
CA LYS A 184 5.36 1.11 -19.76
C LYS A 184 4.57 2.05 -18.84
N THR A 185 4.99 2.14 -17.58
CA THR A 185 4.39 3.04 -16.59
C THR A 185 5.37 4.09 -16.05
N LEU A 186 6.64 4.03 -16.42
CA LEU A 186 7.59 5.12 -16.20
C LEU A 186 7.07 6.40 -16.88
N HIS A 187 6.83 7.42 -16.07
CA HIS A 187 6.21 8.69 -16.45
C HIS A 187 4.88 8.51 -17.18
N LEU A 188 4.05 7.57 -16.70
CA LEU A 188 2.69 7.37 -17.20
C LEU A 188 1.86 8.66 -17.08
N ALA A 189 2.07 9.40 -15.99
CA ALA A 189 1.59 10.78 -15.85
C ALA A 189 2.74 11.75 -16.15
N ASP A 190 2.97 12.00 -17.43
CA ASP A 190 3.92 13.00 -17.95
C ASP A 190 3.31 14.41 -18.02
N GLU A 191 4.09 15.39 -18.50
CA GLU A 191 3.60 16.77 -18.67
C GLU A 191 2.36 16.85 -19.59
N ALA A 192 2.30 16.05 -20.65
CA ALA A 192 1.21 16.05 -21.61
C ALA A 192 -0.10 15.51 -21.00
N LEU A 193 -0.03 14.48 -20.14
CA LEU A 193 -1.17 14.01 -19.38
C LEU A 193 -1.59 15.01 -18.30
N ILE A 194 -0.64 15.45 -17.46
CA ILE A 194 -0.94 16.33 -16.32
C ILE A 194 -1.57 17.64 -16.79
N SER A 195 -1.09 18.22 -17.90
CA SER A 195 -1.63 19.47 -18.46
C SER A 195 -3.08 19.36 -18.98
N ARG A 196 -3.57 18.14 -19.24
CA ARG A 196 -4.94 17.88 -19.72
C ARG A 196 -5.92 17.56 -18.59
N LEU A 197 -5.45 17.40 -17.35
CA LEU A 197 -6.32 17.16 -16.21
C LEU A 197 -7.32 18.32 -16.02
N LYS A 198 -8.56 17.98 -15.69
CA LYS A 198 -9.61 18.96 -15.46
C LYS A 198 -9.23 19.92 -14.33
N PRO A 199 -9.70 21.17 -14.37
CA PRO A 199 -9.58 22.05 -13.22
C PRO A 199 -10.22 21.44 -11.96
N GLY A 200 -9.47 21.45 -10.86
CA GLY A 200 -9.88 20.87 -9.58
C GLY A 200 -9.69 19.35 -9.47
N THR A 201 -9.02 18.70 -10.42
CA THR A 201 -8.70 17.27 -10.32
C THR A 201 -7.81 16.99 -9.09
N ILE A 202 -8.00 15.83 -8.46
CA ILE A 202 -7.12 15.29 -7.42
C ILE A 202 -6.26 14.17 -8.03
N LEU A 203 -4.94 14.36 -8.03
CA LEU A 203 -3.96 13.37 -8.45
C LEU A 203 -3.39 12.64 -7.24
N ILE A 204 -3.44 11.31 -7.22
CA ILE A 204 -2.90 10.50 -6.12
C ILE A 204 -1.89 9.49 -6.65
N ASN A 205 -0.66 9.52 -6.13
CA ASN A 205 0.34 8.49 -6.37
C ASN A 205 0.82 7.88 -5.04
N ALA A 206 0.44 6.62 -4.84
CA ALA A 206 0.89 5.78 -3.74
C ALA A 206 1.35 4.40 -4.25
N CYS A 207 1.85 4.33 -5.50
CA CYS A 207 2.36 3.10 -6.08
C CYS A 207 3.88 3.08 -6.18
N ARG A 208 4.45 3.82 -7.13
CA ARG A 208 5.89 3.98 -7.37
C ARG A 208 6.16 5.41 -7.83
N GLY A 209 7.22 6.02 -7.28
CA GLY A 209 7.54 7.43 -7.54
C GLY A 209 7.59 7.77 -9.02
N PRO A 210 8.44 7.10 -9.83
CA PRO A 210 8.59 7.41 -11.26
C PRO A 210 7.39 7.11 -12.15
N VAL A 211 6.24 6.70 -11.61
CA VAL A 211 5.00 6.60 -12.40
C VAL A 211 4.46 7.99 -12.75
N VAL A 212 4.68 8.97 -11.88
CA VAL A 212 4.40 10.38 -12.14
C VAL A 212 5.73 11.07 -12.40
N ASP A 213 5.83 11.85 -13.48
CA ASP A 213 6.97 12.73 -13.67
C ASP A 213 6.89 13.88 -12.65
N ASN A 214 7.70 13.77 -11.60
CA ASN A 214 7.73 14.74 -10.50
C ASN A 214 8.15 16.15 -10.95
N ALA A 215 9.03 16.25 -11.95
CA ALA A 215 9.47 17.55 -12.46
C ALA A 215 8.35 18.22 -13.27
N ALA A 216 7.65 17.45 -14.11
CA ALA A 216 6.46 17.93 -14.80
C ALA A 216 5.36 18.35 -13.82
N LEU A 217 5.06 17.53 -12.81
CA LEU A 217 4.06 17.87 -11.79
C LEU A 217 4.39 19.18 -11.07
N LEU A 218 5.64 19.36 -10.63
CA LEU A 218 6.09 20.60 -9.99
C LEU A 218 5.86 21.80 -10.91
N LYS A 219 6.30 21.72 -12.17
CA LYS A 219 6.14 22.80 -13.16
C LYS A 219 4.66 23.18 -13.34
N ARG A 220 3.76 22.20 -13.38
CA ARG A 220 2.31 22.43 -13.54
C ARG A 220 1.69 23.09 -12.30
N LEU A 221 2.10 22.67 -11.10
CA LEU A 221 1.64 23.28 -9.84
C LEU A 221 2.17 24.72 -9.69
N GLU A 222 3.42 24.98 -10.07
CA GLU A 222 4.00 26.34 -10.04
C GLU A 222 3.37 27.27 -11.08
N ALA A 223 2.94 26.72 -12.22
CA ALA A 223 2.16 27.46 -13.21
C ALA A 223 0.72 27.77 -12.75
N GLY A 224 0.32 27.38 -11.54
CA GLY A 224 -0.99 27.65 -10.97
C GLY A 224 -2.11 26.80 -11.58
N GLN A 225 -1.80 25.66 -12.17
CA GLN A 225 -2.84 24.73 -12.60
C GLN A 225 -3.68 24.31 -11.38
N PRO A 226 -5.02 24.45 -11.42
CA PRO A 226 -5.87 24.07 -10.31
C PRO A 226 -5.91 22.54 -10.21
N LEU A 227 -5.00 21.99 -9.43
CA LEU A 227 -4.77 20.57 -9.24
C LEU A 227 -4.42 20.33 -7.78
N SER A 228 -5.07 19.36 -7.15
CA SER A 228 -4.62 18.83 -5.87
C SER A 228 -3.76 17.59 -6.09
N ALA A 229 -2.71 17.42 -5.30
CA ALA A 229 -1.77 16.31 -5.40
C ALA A 229 -1.54 15.65 -4.04
N VAL A 230 -1.61 14.32 -4.02
CA VAL A 230 -1.29 13.45 -2.87
C VAL A 230 -0.19 12.49 -3.28
N LEU A 231 0.99 12.63 -2.69
CA LEU A 231 2.14 11.76 -2.99
C LEU A 231 2.58 11.03 -1.73
N ASP A 232 2.58 9.70 -1.78
CA ASP A 232 3.28 8.86 -0.80
C ASP A 232 4.66 8.43 -1.35
N VAL A 233 4.86 8.46 -2.67
CA VAL A 233 6.07 7.98 -3.35
C VAL A 233 6.68 9.06 -4.22
N TRP A 234 8.02 9.03 -4.36
CA TRP A 234 8.79 10.15 -4.94
C TRP A 234 9.85 9.71 -5.94
N GLU A 235 10.21 10.62 -6.86
CA GLU A 235 11.33 10.49 -7.77
C GLU A 235 12.37 11.59 -7.50
N PRO A 236 13.64 11.24 -7.15
CA PRO A 236 14.06 9.95 -6.59
C PRO A 236 13.68 9.83 -5.10
N GLU A 237 13.68 8.60 -4.57
CA GLU A 237 13.71 8.33 -3.13
C GLU A 237 15.12 7.84 -2.74
N PRO A 238 15.64 8.21 -1.55
CA PRO A 238 15.00 9.01 -0.49
C PRO A 238 15.08 10.52 -0.71
N ASP A 239 15.84 10.99 -1.70
CA ASP A 239 16.13 12.40 -1.97
C ASP A 239 15.02 13.08 -2.78
N LEU A 240 13.81 13.15 -2.20
CA LEU A 240 12.64 13.72 -2.86
C LEU A 240 12.84 15.21 -3.21
N ASN A 241 12.10 15.67 -4.23
CA ASN A 241 12.06 17.08 -4.58
C ASN A 241 11.31 17.90 -3.51
N VAL A 242 12.06 18.67 -2.72
CA VAL A 242 11.53 19.47 -1.59
C VAL A 242 10.60 20.58 -2.06
N GLU A 243 10.84 21.18 -3.24
CA GLU A 243 9.93 22.19 -3.79
C GLU A 243 8.60 21.57 -4.19
N LEU A 244 8.60 20.36 -4.77
CA LEU A 244 7.37 19.62 -5.02
C LEU A 244 6.61 19.31 -3.73
N LEU A 245 7.29 18.86 -2.68
CA LEU A 245 6.65 18.60 -1.37
C LEU A 245 5.93 19.85 -0.83
N LYS A 246 6.49 21.05 -1.01
CA LYS A 246 5.84 22.30 -0.57
C LYS A 246 4.56 22.61 -1.35
N ARG A 247 4.40 22.07 -2.57
CA ARG A 247 3.27 22.34 -3.46
C ARG A 247 2.15 21.31 -3.37
N VAL A 248 2.46 20.07 -3.02
CA VAL A 248 1.42 19.02 -2.87
C VAL A 248 0.60 19.22 -1.60
N ASP A 249 -0.67 18.84 -1.66
CA ASP A 249 -1.60 18.96 -0.53
C ASP A 249 -1.27 17.98 0.60
N ILE A 250 -0.87 16.75 0.24
CA ILE A 250 -0.41 15.72 1.16
C ILE A 250 0.86 15.07 0.59
N GLY A 251 1.93 15.08 1.37
CA GLY A 251 3.18 14.40 1.05
C GLY A 251 3.62 13.52 2.21
N THR A 252 3.77 12.21 2.00
CA THR A 252 4.22 11.27 3.04
C THR A 252 5.41 10.42 2.59
N ALA A 253 6.12 9.81 3.54
CA ALA A 253 7.42 9.21 3.31
C ALA A 253 7.36 7.72 2.90
N HIS A 254 6.56 7.38 1.88
CA HIS A 254 6.41 6.01 1.37
C HIS A 254 6.00 5.01 2.48
N ILE A 255 4.89 5.35 3.13
CA ILE A 255 4.28 4.69 4.29
C ILE A 255 2.82 4.31 4.08
N ALA A 256 2.22 4.52 2.90
CA ALA A 256 0.80 4.21 2.67
C ALA A 256 0.47 2.75 3.01
N GLY A 257 1.41 1.84 2.78
CA GLY A 257 1.31 0.41 3.10
C GLY A 257 1.66 0.01 4.54
N TYR A 258 1.99 0.93 5.44
CA TYR A 258 2.58 0.63 6.76
C TYR A 258 1.53 0.50 7.86
N THR A 259 0.73 -0.56 7.85
CA THR A 259 -0.10 -0.96 9.00
C THR A 259 0.53 -2.13 9.74
N LEU A 260 0.19 -2.30 11.02
CA LEU A 260 0.61 -3.46 11.79
C LEU A 260 0.07 -4.75 11.13
N GLU A 261 -1.23 -4.74 10.79
CA GLU A 261 -1.91 -5.80 10.05
C GLU A 261 -1.20 -6.11 8.74
N GLY A 262 -0.80 -5.10 7.97
CA GLY A 262 -0.20 -5.28 6.66
C GLY A 262 1.21 -5.88 6.74
N LYS A 263 2.02 -5.44 7.70
CA LYS A 263 3.35 -6.04 7.95
C LYS A 263 3.22 -7.46 8.49
N ALA A 264 2.29 -7.71 9.42
CA ALA A 264 2.00 -9.05 9.94
C ALA A 264 1.52 -10.01 8.83
N ARG A 265 0.61 -9.56 7.95
CA ARG A 265 0.16 -10.34 6.78
C ARG A 265 1.30 -10.73 5.87
N GLY A 266 2.30 -9.85 5.70
CA GLY A 266 3.52 -10.13 4.96
C GLY A 266 4.24 -11.35 5.52
N THR A 267 4.51 -11.37 6.83
CA THR A 267 5.15 -12.50 7.49
C THR A 267 4.28 -13.75 7.46
N THR A 268 2.97 -13.63 7.75
CA THR A 268 2.05 -14.79 7.78
C THR A 268 1.94 -15.48 6.43
N GLN A 269 1.76 -14.75 5.32
CA GLN A 269 1.63 -15.38 3.99
C GLN A 269 2.92 -16.10 3.57
N VAL A 270 4.08 -15.53 3.86
CA VAL A 270 5.37 -16.18 3.58
C VAL A 270 5.57 -17.40 4.48
N PHE A 271 5.18 -17.31 5.75
CA PHE A 271 5.19 -18.43 6.68
C PHE A 271 4.33 -19.59 6.16
N GLU A 272 3.09 -19.31 5.75
CA GLU A 272 2.18 -20.29 5.18
C GLU A 272 2.77 -20.94 3.91
N ALA A 273 3.30 -20.14 2.99
CA ALA A 273 3.92 -20.62 1.76
C ALA A 273 5.15 -21.50 2.04
N TYR A 274 6.01 -21.09 2.97
CA TYR A 274 7.18 -21.87 3.35
C TYR A 274 6.79 -23.17 4.08
N SER A 275 5.78 -23.12 4.95
CA SER A 275 5.25 -24.30 5.63
C SER A 275 4.72 -25.35 4.63
N ALA A 276 4.05 -24.91 3.57
CA ALA A 276 3.60 -25.76 2.48
C ALA A 276 4.79 -26.31 1.68
N PHE A 277 5.79 -25.48 1.37
CA PHE A 277 7.00 -25.87 0.63
C PHE A 277 7.77 -27.02 1.32
N ILE A 278 7.82 -27.04 2.64
CA ILE A 278 8.49 -28.09 3.42
C ILE A 278 7.58 -29.28 3.78
N GLY A 279 6.34 -29.32 3.28
CA GLY A 279 5.41 -30.44 3.51
C GLY A 279 4.64 -30.40 4.84
N HIS A 280 4.62 -29.26 5.53
CA HIS A 280 3.95 -29.05 6.81
C HIS A 280 3.03 -27.83 6.78
N PRO A 281 1.96 -27.82 5.96
CA PRO A 281 1.11 -26.64 5.80
C PRO A 281 0.48 -26.22 7.12
N GLN A 282 0.68 -24.96 7.50
CA GLN A 282 0.10 -24.31 8.68
C GLN A 282 -0.58 -23.02 8.26
N GLN A 283 -1.59 -22.59 9.02
CA GLN A 283 -2.26 -21.30 8.88
C GLN A 283 -2.24 -20.55 10.20
N VAL A 284 -2.18 -19.21 10.14
CA VAL A 284 -2.15 -18.37 11.34
C VAL A 284 -3.15 -17.24 11.24
N ALA A 285 -4.05 -17.16 12.21
CA ALA A 285 -4.98 -16.04 12.32
C ALA A 285 -4.28 -14.79 12.86
N LEU A 286 -4.40 -13.66 12.17
CA LEU A 286 -3.69 -12.42 12.51
C LEU A 286 -4.05 -11.88 13.89
N ASP A 287 -5.31 -12.01 14.30
CA ASP A 287 -5.82 -11.53 15.59
C ASP A 287 -5.13 -12.19 16.79
N THR A 288 -4.53 -13.37 16.60
CA THR A 288 -3.70 -14.03 17.63
C THR A 288 -2.31 -13.42 17.80
N LEU A 289 -1.84 -12.64 16.81
CA LEU A 289 -0.50 -12.03 16.81
C LEU A 289 -0.54 -10.54 17.22
N LEU A 290 -1.60 -9.84 16.81
CA LEU A 290 -1.66 -8.38 16.95
C LEU A 290 -2.01 -7.98 18.39
N PRO A 291 -1.34 -6.96 18.96
CA PRO A 291 -1.78 -6.35 20.21
C PRO A 291 -3.17 -5.70 20.04
N ALA A 292 -3.88 -5.54 21.16
CA ALA A 292 -5.13 -4.78 21.18
C ALA A 292 -4.88 -3.32 20.74
N PRO A 293 -5.72 -2.74 19.87
CA PRO A 293 -5.59 -1.34 19.46
C PRO A 293 -5.98 -0.40 20.61
N GLU A 294 -5.47 0.83 20.58
CA GLU A 294 -5.80 1.89 21.56
C GLU A 294 -7.31 2.15 21.62
N PHE A 295 -7.97 2.17 20.46
CA PHE A 295 -9.42 2.27 20.33
C PHE A 295 -10.00 0.99 19.74
N GLY A 296 -10.39 0.05 20.60
CA GLY A 296 -10.94 -1.23 20.16
C GLY A 296 -12.45 -1.25 19.88
N ARG A 297 -13.22 -0.32 20.47
CA ARG A 297 -14.70 -0.30 20.34
C ARG A 297 -15.27 1.12 20.35
N ILE A 298 -16.34 1.34 19.58
CA ILE A 298 -17.12 2.58 19.59
C ILE A 298 -18.59 2.31 19.25
N THR A 299 -19.50 3.18 19.72
CA THR A 299 -20.93 3.16 19.35
C THR A 299 -21.24 4.25 18.33
N LEU A 300 -22.02 3.91 17.31
CA LEU A 300 -22.56 4.84 16.31
C LEU A 300 -24.09 4.87 16.41
N HIS A 301 -24.65 6.04 16.70
CA HIS A 301 -26.09 6.28 16.69
C HIS A 301 -26.51 6.97 15.40
N GLY A 302 -27.50 6.39 14.71
CA GLY A 302 -28.04 6.92 13.45
C GLY A 302 -27.33 6.43 12.18
N PRO A 303 -27.71 6.97 11.01
CA PRO A 303 -27.17 6.56 9.72
C PRO A 303 -25.72 7.04 9.52
N LEU A 304 -25.03 6.43 8.55
CA LEU A 304 -23.69 6.86 8.16
C LEU A 304 -23.75 7.92 7.05
N ASP A 305 -23.19 9.10 7.32
CA ASP A 305 -22.93 10.15 6.34
C ASP A 305 -21.42 10.40 6.16
N GLN A 306 -21.04 11.26 5.21
CA GLN A 306 -19.63 11.56 4.93
C GLN A 306 -18.87 12.15 6.14
N PRO A 307 -19.39 13.14 6.88
CA PRO A 307 -18.74 13.65 8.09
C PRO A 307 -18.52 12.58 9.16
N THR A 308 -19.50 11.70 9.37
CA THR A 308 -19.39 10.59 10.32
C THR A 308 -18.36 9.56 9.87
N LEU A 309 -18.37 9.19 8.59
CA LEU A 309 -17.36 8.31 8.01
C LEU A 309 -15.96 8.89 8.18
N LYS A 310 -15.77 10.18 7.88
CA LYS A 310 -14.50 10.88 8.10
C LYS A 310 -14.00 10.74 9.53
N ARG A 311 -14.87 10.99 10.52
CA ARG A 311 -14.52 10.88 11.94
C ARG A 311 -14.08 9.47 12.32
N LEU A 312 -14.76 8.43 11.82
CA LEU A 312 -14.37 7.03 12.06
C LEU A 312 -13.04 6.67 11.38
N VAL A 313 -12.87 7.09 10.12
CA VAL A 313 -11.65 6.86 9.35
C VAL A 313 -10.45 7.54 10.02
N HIS A 314 -10.58 8.81 10.38
CA HIS A 314 -9.51 9.59 11.01
C HIS A 314 -9.27 9.25 12.48
N LEU A 315 -10.24 8.63 13.18
CA LEU A 315 -10.00 8.03 14.49
C LEU A 315 -8.98 6.89 14.40
N VAL A 316 -9.05 6.07 13.34
CA VAL A 316 -8.11 4.98 13.11
C VAL A 316 -6.81 5.49 12.47
N TYR A 317 -6.93 6.32 11.44
CA TYR A 317 -5.79 6.89 10.73
C TYR A 317 -6.13 8.20 10.02
N ASP A 318 -5.46 9.27 10.46
CA ASP A 318 -5.43 10.55 9.76
C ASP A 318 -4.06 10.75 9.10
N VAL A 319 -4.05 10.79 7.78
CA VAL A 319 -2.85 10.96 6.94
C VAL A 319 -2.02 12.20 7.29
N ARG A 320 -2.64 13.25 7.84
CA ARG A 320 -1.94 14.48 8.23
C ARG A 320 -0.90 14.23 9.33
N ARG A 321 -1.06 13.16 10.12
CA ARG A 321 -0.10 12.77 11.15
C ARG A 321 1.27 12.38 10.57
N ASP A 322 1.31 11.95 9.30
CA ASP A 322 2.52 11.53 8.60
C ASP A 322 3.04 12.58 7.61
N ASP A 323 2.14 13.45 7.12
CA ASP A 323 2.50 14.60 6.29
C ASP A 323 3.32 15.63 7.08
N ALA A 324 2.88 15.99 8.29
CA ALA A 324 3.53 17.01 9.10
C ALA A 324 5.00 16.68 9.48
N PRO A 325 5.34 15.45 9.92
CA PRO A 325 6.73 15.07 10.18
C PRO A 325 7.61 15.15 8.93
N LEU A 326 7.14 14.71 7.76
CA LEU A 326 7.92 14.79 6.53
C LEU A 326 8.23 16.25 6.18
N ARG A 327 7.23 17.13 6.23
CA ARG A 327 7.42 18.57 5.97
C ARG A 327 8.41 19.22 6.93
N LYS A 328 8.51 18.75 8.17
CA LYS A 328 9.44 19.27 9.18
C LYS A 328 10.90 18.94 8.89
N VAL A 329 11.18 17.80 8.26
CA VAL A 329 12.54 17.28 8.08
C VAL A 329 12.98 17.19 6.62
N ALA A 330 12.12 17.59 5.68
CA ALA A 330 12.43 17.58 4.26
C ALA A 330 13.71 18.39 3.95
N GLY A 331 14.58 17.82 3.10
CA GLY A 331 15.88 18.38 2.77
C GLY A 331 17.00 18.02 3.75
N VAL A 332 16.70 17.34 4.85
CA VAL A 332 17.73 16.80 5.76
C VAL A 332 18.06 15.36 5.36
N ALA A 333 19.33 15.12 5.04
CA ALA A 333 19.81 13.83 4.57
C ALA A 333 19.48 12.69 5.55
N GLY A 334 18.88 11.61 5.04
CA GLY A 334 18.54 10.41 5.80
C GLY A 334 17.29 10.50 6.67
N GLU A 335 16.65 11.67 6.83
CA GLU A 335 15.44 11.78 7.66
C GLU A 335 14.22 11.08 7.03
N PHE A 336 14.13 11.04 5.69
CA PHE A 336 13.11 10.25 4.98
C PHE A 336 13.12 8.77 5.42
N ASP A 337 14.28 8.13 5.40
CA ASP A 337 14.42 6.74 5.82
C ASP A 337 14.24 6.55 7.34
N LYS A 338 14.64 7.53 8.16
CA LYS A 338 14.40 7.49 9.62
C LYS A 338 12.91 7.51 9.95
N LEU A 339 12.11 8.33 9.25
CA LEU A 339 10.65 8.35 9.43
C LEU A 339 10.03 6.97 9.16
N ARG A 340 10.52 6.27 8.14
CA ARG A 340 10.04 4.93 7.78
C ARG A 340 10.51 3.87 8.77
N LYS A 341 11.79 3.92 9.16
CA LYS A 341 12.39 2.97 10.10
C LYS A 341 11.74 3.06 11.48
N ASN A 342 11.45 4.27 11.94
CA ASN A 342 10.85 4.55 13.24
C ASN A 342 9.35 4.87 13.15
N TYR A 343 8.68 4.38 12.09
CA TYR A 343 7.28 4.67 11.85
C TYR A 343 6.41 4.19 13.02
N GLN A 344 5.60 5.09 13.57
CA GLN A 344 4.69 4.78 14.66
C GLN A 344 3.60 3.80 14.23
N GLU A 345 3.03 3.07 15.18
CA GLU A 345 1.99 2.09 14.87
C GLU A 345 0.79 2.73 14.16
N ARG A 346 0.28 2.01 13.16
CA ARG A 346 -0.94 2.34 12.43
C ARG A 346 -1.78 1.07 12.32
N ARG A 347 -3.07 1.18 12.59
CA ARG A 347 -4.02 0.08 12.45
C ARG A 347 -4.85 0.21 11.18
N GLU A 348 -5.53 -0.87 10.82
CA GLU A 348 -6.56 -0.87 9.79
C GLU A 348 -7.96 -0.68 10.38
N TRP A 349 -8.94 -0.27 9.56
CA TRP A 349 -10.32 -0.06 10.02
C TRP A 349 -10.95 -1.29 10.66
N SER A 350 -10.50 -2.49 10.28
CA SER A 350 -10.93 -3.77 10.85
C SER A 350 -10.59 -3.92 12.34
N SER A 351 -9.63 -3.15 12.86
CA SER A 351 -9.27 -3.13 14.28
C SER A 351 -10.31 -2.43 15.16
N LEU A 352 -11.12 -1.53 14.58
CA LEU A 352 -12.15 -0.79 15.30
C LEU A 352 -13.49 -1.51 15.19
N TYR A 353 -13.99 -2.00 16.33
CA TYR A 353 -15.32 -2.57 16.42
C TYR A 353 -16.40 -1.49 16.58
N VAL A 354 -17.33 -1.39 15.63
CA VAL A 354 -18.36 -0.34 15.59
C VAL A 354 -19.74 -0.93 15.85
N GLN A 355 -20.35 -0.58 16.98
CA GLN A 355 -21.73 -0.96 17.31
C GLN A 355 -22.70 0.10 16.79
N CYS A 356 -23.46 -0.22 15.75
CA CYS A 356 -24.38 0.71 15.11
C CYS A 356 -25.81 0.48 15.60
N SER A 357 -26.56 1.55 15.87
CA SER A 357 -28.01 1.47 16.08
C SER A 357 -28.80 1.33 14.78
N ASP A 358 -28.19 1.66 13.65
CA ASP A 358 -28.77 1.61 12.31
C ASP A 358 -28.16 0.43 11.52
N GLU A 359 -29.02 -0.37 10.90
CA GLU A 359 -28.61 -1.58 10.18
C GLU A 359 -27.88 -1.27 8.85
N GLN A 360 -28.28 -0.19 8.17
CA GLN A 360 -27.67 0.22 6.91
C GLN A 360 -26.25 0.75 7.15
N ALA A 361 -26.05 1.54 8.21
CA ALA A 361 -24.76 2.00 8.67
C ALA A 361 -23.83 0.82 8.98
N ALA A 362 -24.30 -0.19 9.73
CA ALA A 362 -23.51 -1.39 10.02
C ALA A 362 -23.11 -2.15 8.75
N THR A 363 -24.03 -2.30 7.80
CA THR A 363 -23.79 -3.00 6.54
C THR A 363 -22.77 -2.27 5.67
N LEU A 364 -22.92 -0.95 5.52
CA LEU A 364 -22.00 -0.13 4.75
C LEU A 364 -20.60 -0.11 5.39
N LEU A 365 -20.49 0.05 6.71
CA LEU A 365 -19.21 0.01 7.41
C LEU A 365 -18.48 -1.34 7.25
N ARG A 366 -19.21 -2.47 7.24
CA ARG A 366 -18.63 -3.79 6.92
C ARG A 366 -18.08 -3.86 5.50
N GLN A 367 -18.82 -3.35 4.51
CA GLN A 367 -18.36 -3.29 3.12
C GLN A 367 -17.10 -2.42 2.96
N LEU A 368 -16.97 -1.37 3.78
CA LEU A 368 -15.79 -0.52 3.85
C LEU A 368 -14.61 -1.17 4.57
N GLY A 369 -14.83 -2.20 5.37
CA GLY A 369 -13.77 -2.95 6.07
C GLY A 369 -13.65 -2.66 7.57
N PHE A 370 -14.58 -1.91 8.16
CA PHE A 370 -14.71 -1.85 9.63
C PHE A 370 -15.30 -3.14 10.18
N ASN A 371 -15.00 -3.46 11.44
CA ASN A 371 -15.66 -4.54 12.17
C ASN A 371 -16.98 -4.03 12.77
N ALA A 372 -18.01 -3.85 11.92
CA ALA A 372 -19.27 -3.23 12.32
C ALA A 372 -20.40 -4.24 12.52
N VAL A 373 -21.19 -4.06 13.59
CA VAL A 373 -22.39 -4.86 13.88
C VAL A 373 -23.61 -3.97 14.11
N HIS A 374 -24.78 -4.48 13.75
CA HIS A 374 -26.04 -3.84 14.14
C HIS A 374 -26.42 -4.34 15.54
N HIS A 375 -26.57 -3.41 16.47
CA HIS A 375 -27.10 -3.71 17.80
C HIS A 375 -28.41 -2.94 17.95
N PRO A 376 -29.58 -3.61 17.89
CA PRO A 376 -30.85 -2.93 18.03
C PRO A 376 -30.89 -2.24 19.40
N VAL A 377 -31.18 -0.95 19.40
CA VAL A 377 -31.41 -0.19 20.63
C VAL A 377 -32.72 -0.71 21.21
N ARG A 378 -32.69 -1.16 22.47
CA ARG A 378 -33.91 -1.52 23.21
C ARG A 378 -34.64 -0.27 23.66
#